data_AF-A0A7J8IDW0-F1
#
_entry.id   AF-A0A7J8IDW0-F1
#
_cell.length_a   1.000
_cell.length_b   1.000
_cell.length_c   1.000
_cell.angle_alpha   90.00
_cell.angle_beta   90.00
_cell.angle_gamma   90.00
#
_symmetry.space_group_name_H-M   'P 1'
#
loop_
_entity.id
_entity.type
_entity.pdbx_description
1 polymer ?
#
loop_
_entity_poly.entity_id
_entity_poly.type
_entity_poly.pdbx_seq_one_letter_code
_entity_poly.pdbx_strand_id
1 'polypeptide(L)'
;MLWASRALCMRAKGQRIPATLLEEWDPVPKPKPHTSDYNRLLQLAMPKAPSEKCIPDRNPCWEVLDVTKKAVASPRIISLAKPKVRKDLNEGYDPYYISRASLLAQASPRLYELATPKSITKKV
;
A
#
# COMPACT_ATOMS: atom_id res chain seq x y z
N MET A 1 -51.75 52.47 -38.73
CA MET A 1 -51.11 51.16 -38.96
C MET A 1 -49.60 51.38 -38.99
N LEU A 2 -48.89 51.08 -37.90
CA LEU A 2 -47.45 51.25 -37.80
C LEU A 2 -46.84 49.87 -37.57
N TRP A 3 -46.01 49.44 -38.51
CA TRP A 3 -45.18 48.26 -38.41
C TRP A 3 -44.12 48.47 -37.33
N ALA A 4 -44.00 47.55 -36.38
CA ALA A 4 -42.86 47.45 -35.49
C ALA A 4 -42.28 46.04 -35.60
N SER A 5 -41.09 45.98 -36.20
CA SER A 5 -40.27 44.80 -36.44
C SER A 5 -40.00 44.02 -35.15
N ARG A 6 -40.30 42.72 -35.15
CA ARG A 6 -39.79 41.78 -34.15
C ARG A 6 -38.32 41.47 -34.45
N ALA A 7 -37.40 42.03 -33.67
CA ALA A 7 -36.04 41.53 -33.58
C ALA A 7 -35.99 40.39 -32.54
N LEU A 8 -35.74 39.17 -33.00
CA LEU A 8 -35.49 37.99 -32.18
C LEU A 8 -34.05 38.07 -31.65
N CYS A 9 -33.85 38.47 -30.39
CA CYS A 9 -32.55 38.36 -29.74
C CYS A 9 -32.42 36.97 -29.10
N MET A 10 -31.80 36.04 -29.84
CA MET A 10 -31.36 34.75 -29.31
C MET A 10 -30.18 34.99 -28.37
N ARG A 11 -30.40 34.88 -27.06
CA ARG A 11 -29.30 34.95 -26.09
C ARG A 11 -28.51 33.65 -26.13
N ALA A 12 -27.34 33.69 -26.76
CA ALA A 12 -26.35 32.62 -26.72
C ALA A 12 -26.03 32.28 -25.25
N LYS A 13 -26.36 31.06 -24.83
CA LYS A 13 -25.87 30.53 -23.56
C LYS A 13 -24.41 30.13 -23.79
N GLY A 14 -23.49 30.94 -23.29
CA GLY A 14 -22.09 30.57 -23.23
C GLY A 14 -21.95 29.18 -22.60
N GLN A 15 -21.22 28.30 -23.26
CA GLN A 15 -20.83 27.01 -22.71
C GLN A 15 -20.05 27.29 -21.42
N ARG A 16 -20.57 26.83 -20.28
CA ARG A 16 -19.74 26.76 -19.08
C ARG A 16 -18.65 25.74 -19.37
N ILE A 17 -17.42 26.22 -19.42
CA ILE A 17 -16.24 25.37 -19.44
C ILE A 17 -16.39 24.39 -18.27
N PRO A 18 -16.41 23.06 -18.50
CA PRO A 18 -16.42 22.12 -17.39
C PRO A 18 -15.14 22.38 -16.61
N ALA A 19 -15.27 22.63 -15.30
CA ALA A 19 -14.14 22.88 -14.42
C ALA A 19 -13.08 21.81 -14.69
N THR A 20 -11.98 22.26 -15.28
CA THR A 20 -10.83 21.41 -15.58
C THR A 20 -10.39 20.75 -14.30
N LEU A 21 -10.57 19.44 -14.26
CA LEU A 21 -9.76 18.47 -13.55
C LEU A 21 -8.31 18.95 -13.52
N LEU A 22 -7.81 19.39 -12.36
CA LEU A 22 -6.47 19.13 -11.83
C LEU A 22 -6.22 20.00 -10.60
N GLU A 23 -6.78 19.58 -9.47
CA GLU A 23 -5.97 19.59 -8.26
C GLU A 23 -6.10 18.17 -7.71
N GLU A 24 -5.34 17.29 -8.38
CA GLU A 24 -5.05 15.94 -7.90
C GLU A 24 -4.55 16.10 -6.48
N TRP A 25 -5.38 15.70 -5.52
CA TRP A 25 -4.98 15.55 -4.14
C TRP A 25 -3.89 14.47 -4.13
N ASP A 26 -2.62 14.87 -4.19
CA ASP A 26 -1.48 14.00 -4.01
C ASP A 26 -1.45 13.57 -2.52
N PRO A 27 -1.77 12.32 -2.17
CA PRO A 27 -1.90 11.92 -0.76
C PRO A 27 -0.55 11.71 -0.07
N VAL A 28 0.58 11.97 -0.73
CA VAL A 28 1.91 11.79 -0.14
C VAL A 28 2.85 12.85 -0.69
N PRO A 29 3.43 13.74 0.14
CA PRO A 29 4.51 14.60 -0.32
C PRO A 29 5.63 13.71 -0.85
N LYS A 30 6.02 13.92 -2.12
CA LYS A 30 7.09 13.16 -2.77
C LYS A 30 8.28 13.11 -1.82
N PRO A 31 8.81 11.91 -1.47
CA PRO A 31 9.97 11.85 -0.61
C PRO A 31 11.06 12.67 -1.27
N LYS A 32 11.59 13.66 -0.53
CA LYS A 32 12.74 14.46 -0.99
C LYS A 32 13.77 13.47 -1.53
N PRO A 33 14.38 13.72 -2.70
CA PRO A 33 15.39 12.83 -3.24
C PRO A 33 16.39 12.57 -2.13
N HIS A 34 16.41 11.33 -1.63
CA HIS A 34 17.31 10.95 -0.57
C HIS A 34 18.69 11.03 -1.18
N THR A 35 19.39 12.13 -0.94
CA THR A 35 20.81 12.23 -1.25
C THR A 35 21.46 11.18 -0.36
N SER A 36 21.64 9.98 -0.89
CA SER A 36 22.38 8.95 -0.20
C SER A 36 23.79 9.49 -0.10
N ASP A 37 24.16 9.96 1.09
CA ASP A 37 25.53 10.35 1.39
C ASP A 37 26.38 9.08 1.24
N TYR A 38 26.87 8.83 0.02
CA TYR A 38 27.60 7.62 -0.33
C TYR A 38 28.79 7.43 0.61
N ASN A 39 29.41 8.54 1.02
CA ASN A 39 30.47 8.57 2.03
C ASN A 39 30.00 8.06 3.40
N ARG A 40 28.82 8.47 3.86
CA ARG A 40 28.22 7.98 5.11
C ARG A 40 27.86 6.51 4.99
N LEU A 41 27.34 6.08 3.84
CA LEU A 41 27.03 4.68 3.57
C LEU A 41 28.31 3.82 3.67
N LEU A 42 29.40 4.23 3.05
CA LEU A 42 30.69 3.54 3.15
C LEU A 42 31.19 3.48 4.60
N GLN A 43 31.11 4.57 5.36
CA GLN A 43 31.48 4.61 6.77
C GLN A 43 30.63 3.64 7.63
N LEU A 44 29.33 3.52 7.33
CA LEU A 44 28.43 2.62 8.04
C LEU A 44 28.56 1.16 7.59
N ALA A 45 28.98 0.92 6.35
CA ALA A 45 29.26 -0.41 5.83
C ALA A 45 30.56 -1.00 6.40
N MET A 46 31.49 -0.14 6.85
CA MET A 46 32.67 -0.59 7.57
C MET A 46 32.26 -1.21 8.93
N PRO A 47 32.73 -2.42 9.26
CA PRO A 47 32.46 -3.01 10.56
C PRO A 47 33.05 -2.11 11.66
N LYS A 48 32.30 -1.94 12.75
CA LYS A 48 32.78 -1.20 13.91
C LYS A 48 33.98 -1.92 14.53
N ALA A 49 34.98 -1.15 14.96
CA ALA A 49 36.06 -1.68 15.76
C ALA A 49 35.48 -2.30 17.06
N PRO A 50 35.97 -3.48 17.48
CA PRO A 50 35.54 -4.07 18.74
C PRO A 50 35.91 -3.10 19.88
N SER A 51 34.98 -2.86 20.80
CA SER A 51 35.28 -2.07 21.99
C SER A 51 36.22 -2.84 22.92
N GLU A 52 36.98 -2.14 23.77
CA GLU A 52 37.84 -2.77 24.78
C GLU A 52 37.06 -3.67 25.75
N LYS A 53 35.75 -3.42 25.88
CA LYS A 53 34.81 -4.20 26.70
C LYS A 53 34.15 -5.34 25.93
N CYS A 54 34.42 -5.46 24.63
CA CYS A 54 33.89 -6.53 23.80
C CYS A 54 34.54 -7.85 24.23
N ILE A 55 33.79 -8.64 24.99
CA ILE A 55 34.21 -9.98 25.38
C ILE A 55 34.08 -10.86 24.14
N PRO A 56 35.15 -11.53 23.68
CA PRO A 56 35.06 -12.47 22.57
C PRO A 56 34.08 -13.60 22.89
N ASP A 57 33.68 -14.37 21.87
CA ASP A 57 32.79 -15.52 22.06
C ASP A 57 33.25 -16.36 23.25
N ARG A 58 32.37 -16.48 24.24
CA ARG A 58 32.67 -17.23 25.45
C ARG A 58 32.88 -18.69 25.07
N ASN A 59 33.96 -19.28 25.55
CA ASN A 59 34.13 -20.72 25.50
C ASN A 59 32.87 -21.37 26.11
N PRO A 60 32.36 -22.46 25.52
CA PRO A 60 31.18 -23.13 26.05
C PRO A 60 31.45 -23.50 27.51
N CYS A 61 30.46 -23.30 28.38
CA CYS A 61 30.60 -23.57 29.81
C CYS A 61 30.92 -25.05 30.12
N TRP A 62 30.85 -25.93 29.11
CA TRP A 62 31.09 -27.37 29.20
C TRP A 62 31.64 -27.88 27.86
N GLU A 63 32.59 -28.80 27.93
CA GLU A 63 33.20 -29.41 26.75
C GLU A 63 32.20 -30.31 26.02
N VAL A 64 32.11 -30.15 24.70
CA VAL A 64 31.27 -31.00 23.85
C VAL A 64 32.12 -32.16 23.33
N LEU A 65 31.67 -33.39 23.57
CA LEU A 65 32.30 -34.60 23.05
C LEU A 65 32.32 -34.60 21.51
N ASP A 66 33.37 -35.17 20.92
CA ASP A 66 33.52 -35.21 19.46
C ASP A 66 32.45 -36.04 18.76
N VAL A 67 31.90 -37.04 19.45
CA VAL A 67 30.76 -37.84 18.95
C VAL A 67 29.54 -36.96 18.74
N THR A 68 29.28 -36.03 19.66
CA THR A 68 28.15 -35.10 19.57
C THR A 68 28.35 -34.09 18.44
N LYS A 69 29.59 -33.60 18.23
CA LYS A 69 29.92 -32.68 17.13
C LYS A 69 29.70 -33.32 15.76
N LYS A 70 29.86 -34.64 15.65
CA LYS A 70 29.74 -35.42 14.40
C LYS A 70 28.40 -36.15 14.28
N ALA A 71 27.45 -35.90 15.19
CA ALA A 71 26.18 -36.60 15.19
C ALA A 71 25.35 -36.23 13.94
N VAL A 72 24.90 -37.24 13.21
CA VAL A 72 24.02 -37.07 12.05
C VAL A 72 22.57 -37.30 12.47
N ALA A 73 21.68 -36.40 12.05
CA ALA A 73 20.26 -36.51 12.34
C ALA A 73 19.66 -37.79 11.74
N SER A 74 18.76 -38.46 12.49
CA SER A 74 18.06 -39.63 11.96
C SER A 74 17.12 -39.24 10.81
N PRO A 75 16.79 -40.17 9.89
CA PRO A 75 15.86 -39.91 8.79
C PRO A 75 14.52 -39.32 9.26
N ARG A 76 14.04 -39.78 10.43
CA ARG A 76 12.82 -39.25 11.06
C ARG A 76 12.96 -37.78 11.44
N ILE A 77 14.06 -37.40 12.10
CA ILE A 77 14.31 -35.99 12.48
C ILE A 77 14.35 -35.11 11.24
N ILE A 78 15.04 -35.56 10.18
CA ILE A 78 15.10 -34.82 8.90
C ILE A 78 13.71 -34.63 8.31
N SER A 79 12.85 -35.66 8.35
CA SER A 79 11.48 -35.55 7.85
C SER A 79 10.62 -34.57 8.65
N LEU A 80 10.75 -34.58 9.98
CA LEU A 80 10.01 -33.68 10.88
C LEU A 80 10.51 -32.24 10.83
N ALA A 81 11.80 -32.04 10.54
CA ALA A 81 12.40 -30.73 10.39
C ALA A 81 11.93 -30.00 9.11
N LYS A 82 11.29 -30.69 8.16
CA LYS A 82 10.75 -30.04 6.96
C LYS A 82 9.63 -29.08 7.37
N PRO A 83 9.72 -27.78 7.04
CA PRO A 83 8.67 -26.83 7.37
C PRO A 83 7.38 -27.19 6.64
N LYS A 84 6.24 -26.94 7.28
CA LYS A 84 4.94 -27.10 6.63
C LYS A 84 4.77 -26.02 5.56
N VAL A 85 4.66 -26.43 4.30
CA VAL A 85 4.35 -25.52 3.19
C VAL A 85 2.95 -24.96 3.41
N ARG A 86 2.83 -23.65 3.56
CA ARG A 86 1.56 -22.93 3.57
C ARG A 86 1.36 -22.34 2.18
N LYS A 87 0.14 -22.42 1.68
CA LYS A 87 -0.28 -21.71 0.48
C LYS A 87 -0.38 -20.23 0.80
N ASP A 88 0.06 -19.36 -0.11
CA ASP A 88 -0.12 -17.92 0.08
C ASP A 88 -1.61 -17.57 0.11
N LEU A 89 -1.98 -16.55 0.89
CA LEU A 89 -3.38 -16.13 1.05
C LEU A 89 -4.06 -15.78 -0.28
N ASN A 90 -3.27 -15.44 -1.30
CA ASN A 90 -3.72 -15.02 -2.62
C ASN A 90 -3.45 -16.08 -3.70
N GLU A 91 -3.07 -17.30 -3.35
CA GLU A 91 -2.92 -18.38 -4.35
C GLU A 91 -4.25 -18.62 -5.07
N GLY A 92 -4.30 -18.26 -6.36
CA GLY A 92 -5.51 -18.37 -7.18
C GLY A 92 -6.49 -17.20 -7.06
N TYR A 93 -6.11 -16.10 -6.41
CA TYR A 93 -6.90 -14.87 -6.38
C TYR A 93 -6.65 -14.03 -7.63
N ASP A 94 -7.68 -13.85 -8.45
CA ASP A 94 -7.67 -12.88 -9.55
C ASP A 94 -8.18 -11.52 -9.02
N PRO A 95 -7.34 -10.47 -8.97
CA PRO A 95 -7.73 -9.16 -8.46
C PRO A 95 -8.80 -8.47 -9.33
N TYR A 96 -9.00 -8.92 -10.56
CA TYR A 96 -10.01 -8.38 -11.48
C TYR A 96 -11.29 -9.21 -11.52
N TYR A 97 -11.32 -10.35 -10.83
CA TYR A 97 -12.52 -11.19 -10.77
C TYR A 97 -13.56 -10.56 -9.83
N ILE A 98 -14.71 -10.21 -10.40
CA ILE A 98 -15.85 -9.68 -9.66
C ILE A 98 -16.99 -10.71 -9.73
N SER A 99 -17.53 -11.10 -8.57
CA SER A 99 -18.64 -12.04 -8.52
C SER A 99 -19.90 -11.45 -9.17
N ARG A 100 -20.71 -12.30 -9.82
CA ARG A 100 -21.97 -11.87 -10.43
C ARG A 100 -22.94 -11.27 -9.40
N ALA A 101 -22.93 -11.77 -8.17
CA ALA A 101 -23.73 -11.23 -7.08
C ALA A 101 -23.32 -9.78 -6.74
N SER A 102 -22.02 -9.47 -6.74
CA SER A 102 -21.51 -8.12 -6.53
C SER A 102 -21.92 -7.16 -7.63
N LEU A 103 -21.91 -7.61 -8.90
CA LEU A 103 -22.32 -6.79 -10.05
C LEU A 103 -23.82 -6.46 -10.05
N LEU A 104 -24.64 -7.37 -9.51
CA LEU A 104 -26.09 -7.22 -9.44
C LEU A 104 -26.57 -6.63 -8.11
N ALA A 105 -25.67 -6.41 -7.15
CA ALA A 105 -26.00 -5.91 -5.83
C ALA A 105 -26.58 -4.49 -5.93
N GLN A 106 -27.77 -4.30 -5.37
CA GLN A 106 -28.43 -3.00 -5.26
C GLN A 106 -28.47 -2.56 -3.79
N ALA A 107 -28.31 -1.26 -3.55
CA ALA A 107 -28.36 -0.72 -2.20
C ALA A 107 -29.78 -0.82 -1.63
N SER A 108 -29.89 -1.02 -0.31
CA SER A 108 -31.21 -1.01 0.35
C SER A 108 -31.82 0.40 0.34
N PRO A 109 -33.18 0.52 0.37
CA PRO A 109 -33.86 1.82 0.45
C PRO A 109 -33.32 2.74 1.54
N ARG A 110 -33.05 2.18 2.73
CA ARG A 110 -32.48 2.90 3.88
C ARG A 110 -31.11 3.51 3.59
N LEU A 111 -30.27 2.84 2.80
CA LEU A 111 -28.96 3.39 2.43
C LEU A 111 -29.09 4.62 1.53
N TYR A 112 -30.09 4.64 0.65
CA TYR A 112 -30.38 5.83 -0.15
C TYR A 112 -30.82 7.01 0.71
N GLU A 113 -31.69 6.77 1.71
CA GLU A 113 -32.10 7.80 2.66
C GLU A 113 -30.90 8.35 3.44
N LEU A 114 -30.04 7.47 3.96
CA LEU A 114 -28.85 7.88 4.70
C LEU A 114 -27.79 8.58 3.85
N ALA A 115 -27.71 8.26 2.56
CA ALA A 115 -26.81 8.91 1.62
C ALA A 115 -27.25 10.35 1.30
N THR A 116 -28.48 10.74 1.64
CA THR A 116 -28.92 12.14 1.48
C THR A 116 -28.18 13.04 2.49
N PRO A 117 -27.46 14.07 2.02
CA PRO A 117 -26.73 14.96 2.92
C PRO A 117 -27.71 15.82 3.73
N LYS A 118 -27.45 15.95 5.03
CA LYS A 118 -28.32 16.69 5.96
C LYS A 118 -28.32 18.20 5.72
N SER A 119 -27.22 18.75 5.21
CA SER A 119 -27.11 20.16 4.82
C SER A 119 -26.19 20.33 3.61
N ILE A 120 -26.67 21.02 2.58
CA ILE A 120 -25.86 21.41 1.42
C ILE A 120 -25.35 22.81 1.69
N THR A 121 -24.07 22.94 2.07
CA THR A 121 -23.43 24.25 2.19
C THR A 121 -23.24 24.82 0.78
N LYS A 122 -24.07 25.78 0.41
CA LYS A 122 -23.88 26.53 -0.84
C LYS A 122 -22.62 27.38 -0.66
N LYS A 123 -21.60 27.16 -1.50
CA LYS A 123 -20.45 28.07 -1.55
C LYS A 123 -20.95 29.43 -2.05
N VAL A 124 -20.72 30.46 -1.25
CA VAL A 124 -20.96 31.88 -1.53
C VAL A 124 -19.91 32.39 -2.51
#